data_AF-R1FFD8-F1
#
_entry.id   AF-R1FFD8-F1
#
_cell.length_a   1.000
_cell.length_b   1.000
_cell.length_c   1.000
_cell.angle_alpha   90.00
_cell.angle_beta   90.00
_cell.angle_gamma   90.00
#
_symmetry.space_group_name_H-M   'P 1'
#
loop_
_entity.id
_entity.type
_entity.pdbx_description
1 polymer ?
#
loop_
_entity_poly.entity_id
_entity_poly.type
_entity_poly.pdbx_seq_one_letter_code
_entity_poly.pdbx_strand_id
1 'polypeptide(L)'
;MIPPPPPAHLSMRAEIEWLAGSADNARGVALALSSSLFIGASFIIKKKGLLMSVEKGGSSASAGGFSYLRQPVWWLGMLTMIGGESANFIAYAYAPAILVTPLGAATIAASAVFARFFLGEDMHICGIAGILLCTVGTVVLVRFAPEEAPVTSVEEVWSMAMQPVFRAYVCFVLSFTLALVYGAAPKYGKTHVVVYVAICSMIGSLSVMALRGIGIAAKLTMRGSDQLRKRETLFFILWVGCCIATQMNYLNKALDTFNTTMVSSV
;
A
#
# COMPACT_ATOMS: atom_id res chain seq x y z
N MET A 1 -39.83 -16.47 27.26
CA MET A 1 -38.76 -17.32 27.79
C MET A 1 -37.44 -16.62 27.52
N ILE A 2 -36.77 -16.14 28.56
CA ILE A 2 -35.43 -15.55 28.46
C ILE A 2 -34.46 -16.72 28.32
N PRO A 3 -33.57 -16.77 27.31
CA PRO A 3 -32.61 -17.86 27.17
C PRO A 3 -31.70 -17.89 28.41
N PRO A 4 -31.33 -19.09 28.89
CA PRO A 4 -30.45 -19.22 30.04
C PRO A 4 -29.09 -18.54 29.75
N PRO A 5 -28.48 -17.89 30.76
CA PRO A 5 -27.16 -17.29 30.58
C PRO A 5 -26.15 -18.37 30.15
N PRO A 6 -25.21 -18.03 29.24
CA PRO A 6 -24.23 -18.99 28.77
C PRO A 6 -23.41 -19.56 29.95
N PRO A 7 -23.00 -20.84 29.89
CA PRO A 7 -22.23 -21.47 30.96
C PRO A 7 -20.96 -20.68 31.31
N ALA A 8 -20.57 -20.63 32.59
CA ALA A 8 -19.39 -19.88 33.05
C ALA A 8 -18.06 -20.29 32.37
N HIS A 9 -17.95 -21.52 31.85
CA HIS A 9 -16.79 -21.96 31.09
C HIS A 9 -16.72 -21.36 29.66
N LEU A 10 -17.87 -20.98 29.09
CA LEU A 10 -17.98 -20.29 27.80
C LEU A 10 -17.69 -18.80 27.95
N SER A 11 -18.13 -18.16 29.05
CA SER A 11 -17.77 -16.77 29.33
C SER A 11 -16.30 -16.61 29.65
N MET A 12 -15.71 -17.51 30.44
CA MET A 12 -14.28 -17.49 30.75
C MET A 12 -13.40 -17.77 29.51
N ARG A 13 -13.82 -18.67 28.62
CA ARG A 13 -13.13 -18.89 27.32
C ARG A 13 -13.25 -17.67 26.42
N ALA A 14 -14.43 -17.06 26.30
CA ALA A 14 -14.63 -15.85 25.52
C ALA A 14 -13.84 -14.65 26.07
N GLU A 15 -13.72 -14.55 27.40
CA GLU A 15 -12.94 -13.49 28.06
C GLU A 15 -11.43 -13.73 27.90
N ILE A 16 -10.95 -14.98 27.99
CA ILE A 16 -9.56 -15.34 27.68
C ILE A 16 -9.26 -15.13 26.19
N GLU A 17 -10.15 -15.50 25.27
CA GLU A 17 -10.01 -15.27 23.84
C GLU A 17 -10.07 -13.77 23.49
N TRP A 18 -10.88 -12.99 24.19
CA TRP A 18 -10.96 -11.54 24.03
C TRP A 18 -9.74 -10.82 24.62
N LEU A 19 -9.21 -11.27 25.77
CA LEU A 19 -7.99 -10.72 26.38
C LEU A 19 -6.73 -11.13 25.61
N ALA A 20 -6.63 -12.39 25.18
CA ALA A 20 -5.57 -12.87 24.28
C ALA A 20 -5.65 -12.16 22.93
N GLY A 21 -6.86 -12.04 22.39
CA GLY A 21 -7.17 -11.20 21.23
C GLY A 21 -6.76 -9.75 21.47
N SER A 22 -7.02 -9.16 22.64
CA SER A 22 -6.65 -7.78 22.93
C SER A 22 -5.13 -7.57 22.99
N ALA A 23 -4.37 -8.52 23.55
CA ALA A 23 -2.92 -8.45 23.61
C ALA A 23 -2.26 -8.64 22.24
N ASP A 24 -2.72 -9.61 21.45
CA ASP A 24 -2.21 -9.83 20.09
C ASP A 24 -2.69 -8.75 19.12
N ASN A 25 -3.93 -8.27 19.25
CA ASN A 25 -4.42 -7.11 18.52
C ASN A 25 -3.59 -5.86 18.85
N ALA A 26 -3.25 -5.63 20.13
CA ALA A 26 -2.40 -4.50 20.52
C ALA A 26 -1.01 -4.59 19.88
N ARG A 27 -0.40 -5.79 19.82
CA ARG A 27 0.86 -6.02 19.10
C ARG A 27 0.71 -5.74 17.61
N GLY A 28 -0.36 -6.22 16.98
CA GLY A 28 -0.65 -5.98 15.57
C GLY A 28 -0.87 -4.48 15.27
N VAL A 29 -1.59 -3.76 16.12
CA VAL A 29 -1.79 -2.31 16.00
C VAL A 29 -0.47 -1.56 16.15
N ALA A 30 0.37 -1.90 17.14
CA ALA A 30 1.68 -1.28 17.32
C ALA A 30 2.61 -1.53 16.11
N LEU A 31 2.60 -2.75 15.57
CA LEU A 31 3.32 -3.10 14.35
C LEU A 31 2.80 -2.35 13.11
N ALA A 32 1.49 -2.17 12.97
CA ALA A 32 0.89 -1.42 11.87
C ALA A 32 1.22 0.08 11.95
N LEU A 33 1.21 0.66 13.15
CA LEU A 33 1.58 2.06 13.38
C LEU A 33 3.07 2.30 13.11
N SER A 34 3.93 1.43 13.65
CA SER A 34 5.37 1.50 13.35
C SER A 34 5.63 1.36 11.85
N SER A 35 5.02 0.36 11.20
CA SER A 35 5.08 0.21 9.74
C SER A 35 4.72 1.50 9.00
N SER A 36 3.62 2.13 9.38
CA SER A 36 3.16 3.39 8.77
C SER A 36 4.18 4.53 8.91
N LEU A 37 4.87 4.61 10.05
CA LEU A 37 5.97 5.56 10.25
C LEU A 37 7.16 5.27 9.33
N PHE A 38 7.57 4.00 9.22
CA PHE A 38 8.66 3.58 8.34
C PHE A 38 8.33 3.86 6.86
N ILE A 39 7.14 3.50 6.41
CA ILE A 39 6.69 3.76 5.04
C ILE A 39 6.60 5.28 4.80
N GLY A 40 6.07 6.05 5.75
CA GLY A 40 5.99 7.51 5.67
C GLY A 40 7.37 8.16 5.55
N ALA A 41 8.32 7.76 6.39
CA ALA A 41 9.71 8.22 6.34
C ALA A 41 10.41 7.82 5.02
N SER A 42 10.10 6.64 4.49
CA SER A 42 10.69 6.13 3.25
C SER A 42 10.45 7.08 2.06
N PHE A 43 9.26 7.69 1.96
CA PHE A 43 8.96 8.65 0.89
C PHE A 43 9.85 9.88 0.97
N ILE A 44 10.09 10.38 2.18
CA ILE A 44 10.92 11.57 2.43
C ILE A 44 12.38 11.28 2.12
N ILE A 45 12.89 10.13 2.57
CA ILE A 45 14.26 9.69 2.31
C ILE A 45 14.49 9.47 0.80
N LYS A 46 13.55 8.81 0.11
CA LYS A 46 13.61 8.63 -1.36
C LYS A 46 13.64 9.97 -2.08
N LYS A 47 12.75 10.91 -1.70
CA LYS A 47 12.74 12.25 -2.29
C LYS A 47 14.06 12.98 -2.08
N LYS A 48 14.60 12.96 -0.86
CA LYS A 48 15.92 13.54 -0.58
C LYS A 48 17.01 12.93 -1.45
N GLY A 49 17.00 11.61 -1.63
CA GLY A 49 17.91 10.91 -2.53
C GLY A 49 17.77 11.31 -4.01
N LEU A 50 16.54 11.56 -4.49
CA LEU A 50 16.28 12.07 -5.84
C LEU A 50 16.89 13.47 -6.02
N LEU A 51 16.59 14.40 -5.11
CA LEU A 51 17.08 15.78 -5.16
C LEU A 51 18.62 15.84 -5.10
N MET A 52 19.25 15.08 -4.20
CA MET A 52 20.72 14.98 -4.12
C MET A 52 21.35 14.42 -5.41
N SER A 53 20.63 13.56 -6.14
CA SER A 53 21.11 13.06 -7.43
C SER A 53 21.18 14.17 -8.48
N VAL A 54 20.19 15.06 -8.49
CA VAL A 54 20.12 16.18 -9.44
C VAL A 54 21.16 17.24 -9.09
N GLU A 55 21.33 17.55 -7.80
CA GLU A 55 22.32 18.50 -7.31
C GLU A 55 23.76 18.11 -7.71
N LYS A 56 24.05 16.80 -7.73
CA LYS A 56 25.35 16.26 -8.19
C LYS A 56 25.49 16.18 -9.72
N GLY A 57 24.64 16.85 -10.48
CA GLY A 57 24.65 16.87 -11.95
C GLY A 57 24.04 15.63 -12.62
N GLY A 58 23.32 14.79 -11.87
CA GLY A 58 22.58 13.66 -12.42
C GLY A 58 21.32 14.09 -13.17
N SER A 59 20.84 13.25 -14.08
CA SER A 59 19.58 13.50 -14.76
C SER A 59 18.39 13.28 -13.83
N SER A 60 17.48 14.26 -13.84
CA SER A 60 16.24 14.24 -13.05
C SER A 60 15.35 13.06 -13.44
N ALA A 61 14.73 12.44 -12.45
CA ALA A 61 13.78 11.34 -12.67
C ALA A 61 12.57 11.81 -13.49
N SER A 62 12.11 13.05 -13.25
CA SER A 62 11.03 13.69 -14.01
C SER A 62 11.31 13.82 -15.51
N ALA A 63 12.60 13.90 -15.89
CA ALA A 63 13.07 13.94 -17.27
C ALA A 63 13.32 12.54 -17.87
N GLY A 64 13.05 11.46 -17.13
CA GLY A 64 13.33 10.08 -17.53
C GLY A 64 14.75 9.61 -17.19
N GLY A 65 15.48 10.37 -16.37
CA GLY A 65 16.80 10.00 -15.87
C GLY A 65 16.75 8.94 -14.77
N PHE A 66 17.79 8.12 -14.68
CA PHE A 66 17.94 7.06 -13.66
C PHE A 66 19.15 7.29 -12.73
N SER A 67 19.69 8.52 -12.69
CA SER A 67 20.89 8.84 -11.90
C SER A 67 20.73 8.59 -10.40
N TYR A 68 19.50 8.65 -9.88
CA TYR A 68 19.18 8.40 -8.48
C TYR A 68 19.49 6.96 -8.02
N LEU A 69 19.57 6.00 -8.94
CA LEU A 69 19.94 4.62 -8.62
C LEU A 69 21.37 4.50 -8.08
N ARG A 70 22.22 5.50 -8.30
CA ARG A 70 23.57 5.58 -7.72
C ARG A 70 23.60 6.24 -6.35
N GLN A 71 22.51 6.88 -5.91
CA GLN A 71 22.49 7.55 -4.60
C GLN A 71 22.16 6.56 -3.48
N PRO A 72 23.05 6.40 -2.48
CA PRO A 72 22.81 5.48 -1.36
C PRO A 72 21.62 5.91 -0.50
N VAL A 73 21.34 7.21 -0.41
CA VAL A 73 20.17 7.74 0.32
C VAL A 73 18.87 7.26 -0.29
N TRP A 74 18.77 7.17 -1.62
CA TRP A 74 17.57 6.64 -2.28
C TRP A 74 17.36 5.15 -1.94
N TRP A 75 18.44 4.36 -1.95
CA TRP A 75 18.41 2.96 -1.54
C TRP A 75 18.07 2.77 -0.06
N LEU A 76 18.54 3.65 0.82
CA LEU A 76 18.12 3.65 2.22
C LEU A 76 16.60 3.80 2.31
N GLY A 77 16.02 4.75 1.57
CA GLY A 77 14.57 4.92 1.51
C GLY A 77 13.85 3.67 0.99
N MET A 78 14.40 3.00 -0.02
CA MET A 78 13.87 1.70 -0.50
C MET A 78 13.89 0.61 0.57
N LEU A 79 15.00 0.48 1.31
CA LEU A 79 15.13 -0.49 2.39
C LEU A 79 14.17 -0.19 3.54
N THR A 80 14.01 1.07 3.91
CA THR A 80 13.02 1.51 4.92
C THR A 80 11.60 1.16 4.49
N MET A 81 11.25 1.34 3.20
CA MET A 81 9.95 0.95 2.66
C MET A 81 9.72 -0.56 2.77
N ILE A 82 10.71 -1.39 2.37
CA ILE A 82 10.62 -2.86 2.46
C ILE A 82 10.45 -3.31 3.92
N GLY A 83 11.20 -2.71 4.85
CA GLY A 83 11.06 -2.99 6.27
C GLY A 83 9.67 -2.63 6.81
N GLY A 84 9.14 -1.47 6.41
CA GLY A 84 7.79 -1.03 6.73
C GLY A 84 6.72 -1.99 6.20
N GLU A 85 6.77 -2.37 4.93
CA GLU A 85 5.82 -3.34 4.34
C GLU A 85 5.91 -4.72 4.98
N SER A 86 7.11 -5.16 5.36
CA SER A 86 7.29 -6.43 6.08
C SER A 86 6.65 -6.38 7.47
N ALA A 87 6.82 -5.27 8.20
CA ALA A 87 6.15 -5.07 9.49
C ALA A 87 4.63 -5.00 9.35
N ASN A 88 4.13 -4.38 8.26
CA ASN A 88 2.69 -4.36 7.92
C ASN A 88 2.16 -5.78 7.71
N PHE A 89 2.90 -6.59 6.94
CA PHE A 89 2.55 -7.98 6.68
C PHE A 89 2.49 -8.81 7.97
N ILE A 90 3.47 -8.63 8.86
CA ILE A 90 3.48 -9.29 10.18
C ILE A 90 2.30 -8.81 11.04
N ALA A 91 1.91 -7.53 10.97
CA ALA A 91 0.75 -7.02 11.70
C ALA A 91 -0.54 -7.78 11.36
N TYR A 92 -0.74 -8.17 10.09
CA TYR A 92 -1.88 -9.01 9.66
C TYR A 92 -1.86 -10.44 10.22
N ALA A 93 -0.75 -10.90 10.81
CA ALA A 93 -0.70 -12.18 11.51
C ALA A 93 -1.21 -12.07 12.96
N TYR A 94 -1.16 -10.88 13.56
CA TYR A 94 -1.52 -10.62 14.96
C TYR A 94 -2.85 -9.90 15.12
N ALA A 95 -3.25 -9.08 14.13
CA ALA A 95 -4.50 -8.34 14.15
C ALA A 95 -5.29 -8.56 12.86
N PRO A 96 -6.64 -8.54 12.92
CA PRO A 96 -7.49 -8.70 11.76
C PRO A 96 -7.32 -7.52 10.78
N ALA A 97 -7.50 -7.80 9.49
CA ALA A 97 -7.29 -6.80 8.43
C ALA A 97 -8.15 -5.54 8.60
N ILE A 98 -9.36 -5.70 9.14
CA ILE A 98 -10.27 -4.59 9.46
C ILE A 98 -9.68 -3.56 10.43
N LEU A 99 -8.75 -3.98 11.31
CA LEU A 99 -8.03 -3.08 12.22
C LEU A 99 -6.74 -2.53 11.60
N VAL A 100 -6.04 -3.33 10.79
CA VAL A 100 -4.73 -2.96 10.24
C VAL A 100 -4.85 -2.02 9.03
N THR A 101 -5.77 -2.31 8.11
CA THR A 101 -6.02 -1.50 6.90
C THR A 101 -6.31 -0.02 7.19
N PRO A 102 -7.18 0.36 8.13
CA PRO A 102 -7.42 1.77 8.46
C PRO A 102 -6.18 2.48 9.02
N LEU A 103 -5.31 1.77 9.72
CA LEU A 103 -4.08 2.35 10.28
C LEU A 103 -3.08 2.76 9.19
N GLY A 104 -3.19 2.20 7.99
CA GLY A 104 -2.39 2.63 6.83
C GLY A 104 -2.52 4.12 6.51
N ALA A 105 -3.68 4.74 6.83
CA ALA A 105 -3.88 6.19 6.70
C ALA A 105 -2.89 7.02 7.54
N ALA A 106 -2.39 6.46 8.65
CA ALA A 106 -1.36 7.10 9.47
C ALA A 106 -0.06 7.33 8.69
N THR A 107 0.21 6.55 7.63
CA THR A 107 1.37 6.73 6.75
C THR A 107 1.35 8.10 6.08
N ILE A 108 0.17 8.56 5.65
CA ILE A 108 0.00 9.85 4.96
C ILE A 108 0.32 10.98 5.93
N ALA A 109 -0.27 10.93 7.14
CA ALA A 109 0.00 11.91 8.20
C ALA A 109 1.49 11.91 8.61
N ALA A 110 2.09 10.73 8.80
CA ALA A 110 3.50 10.59 9.14
C ALA A 110 4.40 11.20 8.05
N SER A 111 4.13 10.90 6.78
CA SER A 111 4.89 11.47 5.66
C SER A 111 4.77 12.99 5.62
N ALA A 112 3.59 13.56 5.91
CA ALA A 112 3.40 15.01 5.93
C ALA A 112 4.18 15.69 7.06
N VAL A 113 4.18 15.08 8.25
CA VAL A 113 4.98 15.56 9.39
C VAL A 113 6.47 15.50 9.06
N PHE A 114 6.96 14.37 8.54
CA PHE A 114 8.37 14.23 8.17
C PHE A 114 8.78 15.16 7.02
N ALA A 115 7.91 15.42 6.04
CA ALA A 115 8.20 16.38 4.97
C ALA A 115 8.43 17.79 5.54
N ARG A 116 7.61 18.23 6.49
CA ARG A 116 7.77 19.52 7.15
C ARG A 116 9.09 19.62 7.91
N PHE A 117 9.47 18.57 8.65
CA PHE A 117 10.70 18.59 9.46
C PHE A 117 11.99 18.41 8.64
N PHE A 118 12.01 17.48 7.67
CA PHE A 118 13.25 17.10 6.97
C PHE A 118 13.46 17.80 5.63
N LEU A 119 12.39 18.22 4.95
CA LEU A 119 12.46 18.91 3.66
C LEU A 119 12.10 20.40 3.80
N GLY A 120 11.56 20.84 4.95
CA GLY A 120 11.08 22.21 5.13
C GLY A 120 9.85 22.54 4.28
N GLU A 121 9.12 21.52 3.82
CA GLU A 121 7.95 21.70 2.96
C GLU A 121 6.73 22.11 3.81
N ASP A 122 6.15 23.27 3.50
CA ASP A 122 4.89 23.68 4.10
C ASP A 122 3.72 22.83 3.62
N MET A 123 2.80 22.57 4.55
CA MET A 123 1.62 21.75 4.29
C MET A 123 0.57 22.59 3.57
N HIS A 124 0.44 22.37 2.25
CA HIS A 124 -0.54 23.07 1.43
C HIS A 124 -1.97 22.62 1.75
N ILE A 125 -2.97 23.46 1.44
CA ILE A 125 -4.40 23.18 1.71
C ILE A 125 -4.84 21.85 1.09
N CYS A 126 -4.33 21.51 -0.10
CA CYS A 126 -4.58 20.22 -0.75
C CYS A 126 -4.10 19.02 0.10
N GLY A 127 -2.97 19.15 0.79
CA GLY A 127 -2.44 18.11 1.67
C GLY A 127 -3.31 17.89 2.91
N ILE A 128 -3.83 18.98 3.50
CA ILE A 128 -4.79 18.92 4.61
C ILE A 128 -6.08 18.26 4.16
N ALA A 129 -6.62 18.69 3.01
CA ALA A 129 -7.83 18.12 2.44
C ALA A 129 -7.68 16.61 2.16
N GLY A 130 -6.52 16.17 1.64
CA GLY A 130 -6.22 14.76 1.40
C GLY A 130 -6.14 13.94 2.70
N ILE A 131 -5.51 14.45 3.76
CA ILE A 131 -5.49 13.79 5.08
C ILE A 131 -6.92 13.65 5.64
N LEU A 132 -7.73 14.70 5.54
CA LEU A 132 -9.13 14.67 5.99
C LEU A 132 -9.94 13.64 5.18
N LEU A 133 -9.81 13.66 3.85
CA LEU A 133 -10.50 12.74 2.97
C LEU A 133 -10.10 11.29 3.23
N CYS A 134 -8.81 11.03 3.44
CA CYS A 134 -8.31 9.71 3.80
C CYS A 134 -8.87 9.26 5.16
N THR A 135 -8.92 10.14 6.15
CA THR A 135 -9.51 9.83 7.46
C THR A 135 -10.99 9.47 7.33
N VAL A 136 -11.76 10.23 6.55
CA VAL A 136 -13.17 9.92 6.28
C VAL A 136 -13.33 8.60 5.54
N GLY A 137 -12.54 8.37 4.48
CA GLY A 137 -12.55 7.13 3.70
C GLY A 137 -12.24 5.91 4.56
N THR A 138 -11.27 6.03 5.46
CA THR A 138 -10.91 5.02 6.44
C THR A 138 -12.06 4.67 7.38
N VAL A 139 -12.77 5.66 7.93
CA VAL A 139 -13.93 5.45 8.81
C VAL A 139 -15.06 4.75 8.06
N VAL A 140 -15.34 5.18 6.83
CA VAL A 140 -16.35 4.56 5.96
C VAL A 140 -15.97 3.11 5.66
N LEU A 141 -14.71 2.84 5.29
CA LEU A 141 -14.21 1.49 5.02
C LEU A 141 -14.42 0.58 6.23
N VAL A 142 -14.01 1.00 7.42
CA VAL A 142 -14.17 0.20 8.64
C VAL A 142 -15.65 -0.08 8.95
N ARG A 143 -16.52 0.91 8.72
CA ARG A 143 -17.95 0.80 9.07
C ARG A 143 -18.75 -0.10 8.13
N PHE A 144 -18.37 -0.12 6.85
CA PHE A 144 -19.09 -0.81 5.77
C PHE A 144 -18.35 -2.04 5.23
N ALA A 145 -17.14 -2.32 5.70
CA ALA A 145 -16.41 -3.51 5.28
C ALA A 145 -17.23 -4.77 5.61
N PRO A 146 -17.60 -5.57 4.59
CA PRO A 146 -18.21 -6.86 4.83
C PRO A 146 -17.20 -7.81 5.47
N GLU A 147 -17.69 -8.81 6.19
CA GLU A 147 -16.84 -9.90 6.69
C GLU A 147 -16.11 -10.54 5.51
N GLU A 148 -14.77 -10.63 5.62
CA GLU A 148 -13.95 -11.26 4.59
C GLU A 148 -14.29 -12.75 4.54
N ALA A 149 -14.87 -13.21 3.42
CA ALA A 149 -15.11 -14.63 3.20
C ALA A 149 -13.77 -15.39 3.24
N PRO A 150 -13.68 -16.54 3.92
CA PRO A 150 -12.46 -17.32 4.00
C PRO A 150 -12.18 -17.95 2.63
N VAL A 151 -11.37 -17.28 1.81
CA VAL A 151 -10.90 -17.86 0.54
C VAL A 151 -9.92 -18.98 0.86
N THR A 152 -10.21 -20.18 0.36
CA THR A 152 -9.53 -21.41 0.80
C THR A 152 -8.46 -21.92 -0.18
N SER A 153 -8.43 -21.43 -1.43
CA SER A 153 -7.40 -21.81 -2.40
C SER A 153 -6.98 -20.71 -3.38
N VAL A 154 -5.77 -20.80 -3.94
CA VAL A 154 -5.26 -19.91 -4.99
C VAL A 154 -6.04 -20.06 -6.29
N GLU A 155 -6.51 -21.28 -6.60
CA GLU A 155 -7.39 -21.55 -7.74
C GLU A 155 -8.72 -20.83 -7.63
N GLU A 156 -9.23 -20.69 -6.42
CA GLU A 156 -10.47 -19.97 -6.16
C GLU A 156 -10.27 -18.49 -6.50
N VAL A 157 -9.17 -17.88 -6.03
CA VAL A 157 -8.76 -16.51 -6.42
C VAL A 157 -8.58 -16.39 -7.93
N TRP A 158 -7.94 -17.37 -8.58
CA TRP A 158 -7.74 -17.37 -10.02
C TRP A 158 -9.06 -17.45 -10.79
N SER A 159 -9.99 -18.30 -10.32
CA SER A 159 -11.32 -18.43 -10.90
C SER A 159 -12.13 -17.15 -10.77
N MET A 160 -12.02 -16.46 -9.62
CA MET A 160 -12.60 -15.13 -9.40
C MET A 160 -11.98 -14.09 -10.33
N ALA A 161 -10.65 -14.13 -10.53
CA ALA A 161 -9.95 -13.25 -11.45
C ALA A 161 -10.34 -13.50 -12.93
N MET A 162 -10.72 -14.73 -13.28
CA MET A 162 -11.18 -15.08 -14.64
C MET A 162 -12.65 -14.73 -14.91
N GLN A 163 -13.39 -14.26 -13.90
CA GLN A 163 -14.76 -13.80 -14.11
C GLN A 163 -14.79 -12.63 -15.11
N PRO A 164 -15.81 -12.57 -15.98
CA PRO A 164 -15.89 -11.56 -17.04
C PRO A 164 -15.89 -10.13 -16.48
N VAL A 165 -16.52 -9.92 -15.31
CA VAL A 165 -16.58 -8.61 -14.65
C VAL A 165 -15.19 -8.15 -14.19
N PHE A 166 -14.42 -9.03 -13.53
CA PHE A 166 -13.08 -8.68 -13.08
C PHE A 166 -12.13 -8.44 -14.27
N ARG A 167 -12.22 -9.25 -15.33
CA ARG A 167 -11.44 -9.03 -16.56
C ARG A 167 -11.78 -7.69 -17.21
N ALA A 168 -13.07 -7.34 -17.30
CA ALA A 168 -13.49 -6.04 -17.81
C ALA A 168 -12.93 -4.88 -16.96
N TYR A 169 -12.93 -5.03 -15.63
CA TYR A 169 -12.28 -4.09 -14.71
C TYR A 169 -10.78 -3.95 -14.99
N VAL A 170 -10.03 -5.06 -15.08
CA VAL A 170 -8.59 -5.04 -15.38
C VAL A 170 -8.32 -4.39 -16.73
N CYS A 171 -9.07 -4.75 -17.78
CA CYS A 171 -8.97 -4.14 -19.10
C CYS A 171 -9.22 -2.63 -19.04
N PHE A 172 -10.29 -2.20 -18.36
CA PHE A 172 -10.59 -0.79 -18.17
C PHE A 172 -9.45 -0.05 -17.46
N VAL A 173 -8.95 -0.58 -16.35
CA VAL A 173 -7.85 0.02 -15.57
C VAL A 173 -6.58 0.12 -16.42
N LEU A 174 -6.23 -0.93 -17.16
CA LEU A 174 -5.06 -0.93 -18.03
C LEU A 174 -5.22 0.05 -19.20
N SER A 175 -6.35 0.03 -19.91
CA SER A 175 -6.62 0.96 -21.01
C SER A 175 -6.61 2.41 -20.54
N PHE A 176 -7.24 2.71 -19.41
CA PHE A 176 -7.24 4.05 -18.83
C PHE A 176 -5.83 4.48 -18.40
N THR A 177 -5.08 3.59 -17.77
CA THR A 177 -3.68 3.83 -17.38
C THR A 177 -2.81 4.10 -18.61
N LEU A 178 -2.94 3.32 -19.68
CA LEU A 178 -2.20 3.53 -20.93
C LEU A 178 -2.59 4.86 -21.60
N ALA A 179 -3.87 5.24 -21.57
CA ALA A 179 -4.32 6.54 -22.07
C ALA A 179 -3.69 7.70 -21.28
N LEU A 180 -3.60 7.57 -19.95
CA LEU A 180 -2.90 8.54 -19.11
C LEU A 180 -1.39 8.56 -19.42
N VAL A 181 -0.76 7.41 -19.57
CA VAL A 181 0.70 7.29 -19.83
C VAL A 181 1.10 7.88 -21.18
N TYR A 182 0.38 7.55 -22.26
CA TYR A 182 0.75 8.01 -23.61
C TYR A 182 0.14 9.36 -23.98
N GLY A 183 -1.01 9.72 -23.41
CA GLY A 183 -1.72 10.96 -23.71
C GLY A 183 -1.44 12.08 -22.71
N ALA A 184 -1.76 11.86 -21.43
CA ALA A 184 -1.77 12.91 -20.42
C ALA A 184 -0.39 13.14 -19.77
N ALA A 185 0.39 12.10 -19.50
CA ALA A 185 1.69 12.20 -18.85
C ALA A 185 2.70 13.07 -19.62
N PRO A 186 2.88 12.95 -20.95
CA PRO A 186 3.81 13.81 -21.67
C PRO A 186 3.37 15.28 -21.75
N LYS A 187 2.05 15.56 -21.76
CA LYS A 187 1.51 16.92 -21.90
C LYS A 187 1.31 17.64 -20.57
N TYR A 188 0.83 16.92 -19.55
CA TYR A 188 0.34 17.49 -18.29
C TYR A 188 1.07 16.95 -17.05
N GLY A 189 1.87 15.89 -17.17
CA GLY A 189 2.49 15.23 -16.01
C GLY A 189 3.45 16.13 -15.22
N LYS A 190 4.14 17.07 -15.87
CA LYS A 190 5.04 18.03 -15.19
C LYS A 190 4.31 19.18 -14.51
N THR A 191 3.05 19.43 -14.86
CA THR A 191 2.26 20.57 -14.36
C THR A 191 1.22 20.12 -13.34
N HIS A 192 0.63 18.93 -13.54
CA HIS A 192 -0.45 18.40 -12.72
C HIS A 192 -0.05 17.07 -12.09
N VAL A 193 0.24 17.11 -10.78
CA VAL A 193 0.62 15.93 -9.97
C VAL A 193 -0.38 14.77 -10.06
N VAL A 194 -1.67 15.10 -10.21
CA VAL A 194 -2.78 14.15 -10.31
C VAL A 194 -2.56 13.14 -11.43
N VAL A 195 -1.88 13.49 -12.53
CA VAL A 195 -1.65 12.56 -13.64
C VAL A 195 -0.73 11.41 -13.22
N TYR A 196 0.40 11.70 -12.58
CA TYR A 196 1.33 10.67 -12.13
C TYR A 196 0.76 9.86 -10.96
N VAL A 197 0.08 10.52 -10.03
CA VAL A 197 -0.55 9.83 -8.89
C VAL A 197 -1.69 8.93 -9.37
N ALA A 198 -2.54 9.37 -10.30
CA ALA A 198 -3.59 8.53 -10.87
C ALA A 198 -3.05 7.28 -11.56
N ILE A 199 -1.95 7.38 -12.33
CA ILE A 199 -1.27 6.22 -12.91
C ILE A 199 -0.79 5.26 -11.80
N CYS A 200 -0.14 5.79 -10.77
CA CYS A 200 0.33 4.99 -9.63
C CYS A 200 -0.81 4.31 -8.86
N SER A 201 -1.93 5.00 -8.65
CA SER A 201 -3.10 4.49 -7.91
C SER A 201 -3.84 3.40 -8.70
N MET A 202 -4.02 3.60 -10.01
CA MET A 202 -4.65 2.61 -10.89
C MET A 202 -3.83 1.32 -10.96
N ILE A 203 -2.52 1.42 -11.21
CA ILE A 203 -1.63 0.25 -11.19
C ILE A 203 -1.52 -0.35 -9.78
N GLY A 204 -1.52 0.50 -8.75
CA GLY A 204 -1.48 0.07 -7.35
C GLY A 204 -2.68 -0.77 -6.95
N SER A 205 -3.88 -0.41 -7.41
CA SER A 205 -5.08 -1.22 -7.18
C SER A 205 -4.92 -2.65 -7.72
N LEU A 206 -4.32 -2.81 -8.92
CA LEU A 206 -4.06 -4.12 -9.53
C LEU A 206 -2.97 -4.89 -8.75
N SER A 207 -1.94 -4.17 -8.28
CA SER A 207 -0.87 -4.74 -7.46
C SER A 207 -1.40 -5.30 -6.14
N VAL A 208 -2.26 -4.53 -5.43
CA VAL A 208 -2.87 -4.96 -4.16
C VAL A 208 -3.75 -6.20 -4.35
N MET A 209 -4.52 -6.27 -5.45
CA MET A 209 -5.32 -7.46 -5.76
C MET A 209 -4.46 -8.69 -6.01
N ALA A 210 -3.37 -8.55 -6.78
CA ALA A 210 -2.45 -9.65 -7.03
C ALA A 210 -1.68 -10.07 -5.77
N LEU A 211 -1.27 -9.12 -4.92
CA LEU A 211 -0.65 -9.37 -3.61
C LEU A 211 -1.58 -10.14 -2.66
N ARG A 212 -2.89 -9.87 -2.67
CA ARG A 212 -3.86 -10.68 -1.92
C ARG A 212 -3.83 -12.14 -2.34
N GLY A 213 -3.80 -12.42 -3.65
CA GLY A 213 -3.65 -13.78 -4.17
C GLY A 213 -2.35 -14.46 -3.72
N ILE A 214 -1.23 -13.75 -3.77
CA ILE A 214 0.08 -14.23 -3.28
C ILE A 214 0.04 -14.47 -1.76
N GLY A 215 -0.59 -13.58 -0.99
CA GLY A 215 -0.72 -13.70 0.46
C GLY A 215 -1.53 -14.93 0.87
N ILE A 216 -2.59 -15.25 0.15
CA ILE A 216 -3.36 -16.50 0.33
C ILE A 216 -2.48 -17.71 0.00
N ALA A 217 -1.76 -17.68 -1.13
CA ALA A 217 -0.84 -18.75 -1.53
C ALA A 217 0.23 -19.01 -0.45
N ALA A 218 0.84 -17.96 0.08
CA ALA A 218 1.85 -18.04 1.14
C ALA A 218 1.27 -18.64 2.43
N LYS A 219 0.08 -18.19 2.86
CA LYS A 219 -0.61 -18.74 4.05
C LYS A 219 -0.91 -20.24 3.89
N LEU A 220 -1.32 -20.68 2.71
CA LEU A 220 -1.60 -22.11 2.43
C LEU A 220 -0.33 -22.95 2.39
N THR A 221 0.78 -22.41 1.88
CA THR A 221 2.08 -23.08 1.90
C THR A 221 2.67 -23.21 3.30
N MET A 222 2.49 -22.20 4.17
CA MET A 222 2.84 -22.35 5.59
C MET A 222 2.01 -23.43 6.30
N ARG A 223 0.81 -23.74 5.81
CA ARG A 223 -0.05 -24.84 6.31
C ARG A 223 0.26 -26.21 5.67
N GLY A 224 1.34 -26.32 4.90
CA GLY A 224 1.83 -27.60 4.34
C GLY A 224 1.29 -27.96 2.95
N SER A 225 0.52 -27.08 2.30
CA SER A 225 0.08 -27.27 0.91
C SER A 225 0.98 -26.45 -0.03
N ASP A 226 1.83 -27.10 -0.83
CA ASP A 226 2.84 -26.43 -1.64
C ASP A 226 2.24 -25.70 -2.87
N GLN A 227 1.56 -24.57 -2.61
CA GLN A 227 0.82 -23.73 -3.55
C GLN A 227 1.70 -22.62 -4.18
N LEU A 228 2.87 -22.33 -3.57
CA LEU A 228 3.79 -21.30 -4.07
C LEU A 228 4.40 -21.65 -5.44
N ARG A 229 4.53 -22.94 -5.78
CA ARG A 229 5.14 -23.39 -7.04
C ARG A 229 4.14 -23.52 -8.20
N LYS A 230 2.87 -23.20 -7.97
CA LYS A 230 1.84 -23.23 -9.01
C LYS A 230 2.05 -22.12 -10.04
N ARG A 231 1.61 -22.36 -11.29
CA ARG A 231 1.83 -21.44 -12.42
C ARG A 231 1.10 -20.10 -12.20
N GLU A 232 -0.03 -20.17 -11.52
CA GLU A 232 -0.91 -19.07 -11.16
C GLU A 232 -0.23 -18.12 -10.16
N THR A 233 0.40 -18.67 -9.11
CA THR A 233 1.16 -17.89 -8.13
C THR A 233 2.36 -17.20 -8.78
N LEU A 234 3.07 -17.88 -9.67
CA LEU A 234 4.19 -17.29 -10.42
C LEU A 234 3.73 -16.13 -11.32
N PHE A 235 2.58 -16.27 -11.99
CA PHE A 235 1.99 -15.19 -12.76
C PHE A 235 1.69 -13.97 -11.88
N PHE A 236 1.06 -14.15 -10.72
CA PHE A 236 0.80 -13.04 -9.80
C PHE A 236 2.09 -12.36 -9.32
N ILE A 237 3.14 -13.13 -9.01
CA ILE A 237 4.44 -12.57 -8.59
C ILE A 237 5.05 -11.71 -9.70
N LEU A 238 5.10 -12.22 -10.93
CA LEU A 238 5.63 -11.48 -12.08
C LEU A 238 4.79 -10.22 -12.35
N TRP A 239 3.48 -10.34 -12.28
CA TRP A 239 2.55 -9.22 -12.47
C TRP A 239 2.76 -8.11 -11.43
N VAL A 240 2.88 -8.47 -10.14
CA VAL A 240 3.21 -7.53 -9.06
C VAL A 240 4.56 -6.87 -9.31
N GLY A 241 5.57 -7.62 -9.74
CA GLY A 241 6.88 -7.08 -10.09
C GLY A 241 6.80 -5.99 -11.18
N CYS A 242 6.06 -6.25 -12.25
CA CYS A 242 5.81 -5.26 -13.31
C CYS A 242 5.05 -4.03 -12.80
N CYS A 243 4.03 -4.23 -11.95
CA CYS A 243 3.25 -3.16 -11.35
C CYS A 243 4.15 -2.27 -10.48
N ILE A 244 4.93 -2.86 -9.56
CA ILE A 244 5.84 -2.14 -8.67
C ILE A 244 6.88 -1.36 -9.47
N ALA A 245 7.47 -1.96 -10.51
CA ALA A 245 8.44 -1.25 -11.36
C ALA A 245 7.82 -0.01 -12.02
N THR A 246 6.58 -0.14 -12.52
CA THR A 246 5.87 0.97 -13.15
C THR A 246 5.49 2.04 -12.13
N GLN A 247 4.93 1.64 -10.98
CA GLN A 247 4.60 2.55 -9.88
C GLN A 247 5.82 3.30 -9.38
N MET A 248 6.95 2.61 -9.19
CA MET A 248 8.19 3.23 -8.73
C MET A 248 8.67 4.31 -9.71
N ASN A 249 8.61 4.05 -11.02
CA ASN A 249 9.02 5.01 -12.03
C ASN A 249 8.17 6.29 -11.97
N TYR A 250 6.84 6.17 -11.97
CA TYR A 250 5.95 7.34 -11.93
C TYR A 250 5.93 8.05 -10.58
N LEU A 251 6.07 7.30 -9.48
CA LEU A 251 6.21 7.88 -8.14
C LEU A 251 7.50 8.69 -8.03
N ASN A 252 8.63 8.16 -8.52
CA ASN A 252 9.89 8.90 -8.52
C ASN A 252 9.80 10.18 -9.37
N LYS A 253 9.11 10.13 -10.53
CA LYS A 253 8.82 11.33 -11.33
C LYS A 253 8.00 12.36 -10.55
N ALA A 254 6.98 11.92 -9.82
CA ALA A 254 6.13 12.79 -9.02
C ALA A 254 6.91 13.41 -7.84
N LEU A 255 7.67 12.61 -7.08
CA LEU A 255 8.45 13.08 -5.94
C LEU A 255 9.58 14.05 -6.32
N ASP A 256 10.17 13.86 -7.49
CA ASP A 256 11.22 14.74 -8.02
C ASP A 256 10.66 16.10 -8.50
N THR A 257 9.38 16.15 -8.90
CA THR A 257 8.75 17.36 -9.46
C THR A 257 7.90 18.13 -8.44
N PHE A 258 7.19 17.44 -7.54
CA PHE A 258 6.15 18.02 -6.69
C PHE A 258 6.45 17.85 -5.19
N ASN A 259 5.82 18.70 -4.37
CA ASN A 259 5.88 18.59 -2.90
C ASN A 259 5.35 17.23 -2.43
N THR A 260 6.06 16.65 -1.46
CA THR A 260 5.81 15.29 -0.97
C THR A 260 4.45 15.19 -0.29
N THR A 261 4.09 16.25 0.43
CA THR A 261 2.79 16.39 1.09
C THR A 261 1.65 16.27 0.08
N MET A 262 1.79 16.86 -1.12
CA MET A 262 0.78 16.73 -2.17
C MET A 262 0.76 15.34 -2.79
N VAL A 263 1.94 14.77 -3.09
CA VAL A 263 2.05 13.44 -3.72
C VAL A 263 1.48 12.34 -2.82
N SER A 264 1.73 12.38 -1.51
CA SER A 264 1.24 11.37 -0.56
C SER A 264 -0.24 11.51 -0.19
N SER A 265 -0.82 12.71 -0.37
CA SER A 265 -2.18 13.03 0.07
C SER A 265 -3.27 12.82 -0.99
N VAL A 266 -2.86 12.63 -2.26
CA VAL A 266 -3.72 12.43 -3.44
C VAL A 266 -3.82 10.93 -3.73
#